data_AF-A0A2V7RJU8-F1
#
_entry.id   AF-A0A2V7RJU8-F1
#
_cell.length_a   1.000
_cell.length_b   1.000
_cell.length_c   1.000
_cell.angle_alpha   90.00
_cell.angle_beta   90.00
_cell.angle_gamma   90.00
#
_symmetry.space_group_name_H-M   'P 1'
#
loop_
_entity.id
_entity.type
_entity.pdbx_description
1 polymer ?
#
loop_
_entity_poly.entity_id
_entity_poly.type
_entity_poly.pdbx_seq_one_letter_code
_entity_poly.pdbx_strand_id
1 'polypeptide(L)'
;MGAGPDPRHPGALTPGQGSGPGWAKLAAAVAAEVPPAEIETIYLFRPIKREGREWGTAVVTRRNPEGRVRVYTAKYMLVVRGKERGQTRLAVEEVALTPAEVVERVMQATADRTGDTEPPVAVGPGVWYEG
;
A
#
# COMPACT_ATOMS: atom_id res chain seq x y z
N MET A 1 -28.37 -8.18 -5.21
CA MET A 1 -27.18 -8.53 -6.01
C MET A 1 -26.29 -7.31 -6.06
N GLY A 2 -25.33 -7.20 -5.13
CA GLY A 2 -24.34 -6.12 -5.14
C GLY A 2 -23.13 -6.58 -5.92
N ALA A 3 -22.78 -5.88 -7.00
CA ALA A 3 -21.51 -6.07 -7.68
C ALA A 3 -20.39 -5.77 -6.68
N GLY A 4 -19.45 -6.69 -6.51
CA GLY A 4 -18.22 -6.42 -5.76
C GLY A 4 -17.44 -5.27 -6.42
N PRO A 5 -16.58 -4.58 -5.68
CA PRO A 5 -15.80 -3.48 -6.22
C PRO A 5 -14.97 -3.97 -7.43
N ASP A 6 -15.14 -3.32 -8.58
CA ASP A 6 -14.33 -3.58 -9.77
C ASP A 6 -12.89 -3.09 -9.49
N PRO A 7 -11.86 -3.96 -9.54
CA PRO A 7 -10.47 -3.56 -9.33
C PRO A 7 -9.97 -2.55 -10.38
N ARG A 8 -10.73 -2.32 -11.47
CA ARG A 8 -10.43 -1.30 -12.48
C ARG A 8 -10.92 0.10 -12.13
N HIS A 9 -11.71 0.25 -11.06
CA HIS A 9 -12.10 1.57 -10.55
C HIS A 9 -11.25 1.90 -9.32
N PRO A 10 -10.25 2.80 -9.44
CA PRO A 10 -9.50 3.24 -8.28
C PRO A 10 -10.46 3.90 -7.29
N GLY A 11 -10.48 3.40 -6.06
CA GLY A 11 -11.14 4.11 -4.96
C GLY A 11 -10.50 5.50 -4.82
N ALA A 12 -11.30 6.50 -4.46
CA ALA A 12 -10.76 7.84 -4.24
C ALA A 12 -9.78 7.80 -3.07
N LEU A 13 -8.53 8.22 -3.29
CA LEU A 13 -7.56 8.36 -2.21
C LEU A 13 -8.07 9.39 -1.20
N THR A 14 -8.05 9.04 0.08
CA THR A 14 -8.29 10.04 1.13
C THR A 14 -7.08 10.99 1.22
N PRO A 15 -7.27 12.26 1.62
CA PRO A 15 -6.16 13.20 1.71
C PRO A 15 -5.00 12.69 2.59
N GLY A 16 -3.82 12.51 2.01
CA GLY A 16 -2.60 12.04 2.68
C GLY A 16 -2.38 10.52 2.66
N GLN A 17 -3.27 9.74 2.05
CA GLN A 17 -3.04 8.32 1.75
C GLN A 17 -2.32 8.20 0.41
N GLY A 18 -1.16 7.54 0.38
CA GLY A 18 -0.31 7.47 -0.82
C GLY A 18 0.50 8.74 -1.12
N SER A 19 0.17 9.89 -0.53
CA SER A 19 0.84 11.17 -0.77
C SER A 19 1.52 11.72 0.47
N GLY A 20 2.72 12.30 0.33
CA GLY A 20 3.47 12.95 1.40
C GLY A 20 4.88 12.38 1.61
N PRO A 21 5.71 12.98 2.48
CA PRO A 21 7.14 12.67 2.58
C PRO A 21 7.43 11.24 3.06
N GLY A 22 6.57 10.65 3.90
CA GLY A 22 6.69 9.26 4.32
C GLY A 22 6.38 8.29 3.17
N TRP A 23 5.28 8.54 2.47
CA TRP A 23 4.87 7.77 1.29
C TRP A 23 5.87 7.87 0.15
N ALA A 24 6.43 9.04 -0.15
CA ALA A 24 7.44 9.21 -1.20
C ALA A 24 8.73 8.41 -0.89
N LYS A 25 9.17 8.40 0.37
CA LYS A 25 10.30 7.56 0.81
C LYS A 25 9.97 6.07 0.70
N LEU A 26 8.74 5.68 1.04
CA LEU A 26 8.29 4.30 0.89
C LEU A 26 8.22 3.88 -0.58
N ALA A 27 7.69 4.73 -1.46
CA ALA A 27 7.62 4.48 -2.90
C ALA A 27 9.01 4.30 -3.50
N ALA A 28 9.98 5.14 -3.11
CA ALA A 28 11.37 4.98 -3.55
C ALA A 28 11.99 3.64 -3.08
N ALA A 29 11.72 3.23 -1.84
CA ALA A 29 12.18 1.94 -1.32
C ALA A 29 11.51 0.75 -2.02
N VAL A 30 10.22 0.85 -2.32
CA VAL A 30 9.50 -0.17 -3.11
C VAL A 30 10.07 -0.26 -4.51
N ALA A 31 10.29 0.86 -5.19
CA ALA A 31 10.83 0.88 -6.56
C ALA A 31 12.24 0.26 -6.67
N ALA A 32 13.01 0.29 -5.59
CA ALA A 32 14.33 -0.36 -5.53
C ALA A 32 14.24 -1.90 -5.51
N GLU A 33 13.17 -2.46 -4.94
CA GLU A 33 12.95 -3.92 -4.83
C GLU A 33 12.04 -4.45 -5.94
N VAL A 34 11.04 -3.66 -6.32
CA VAL A 34 10.00 -3.99 -7.30
C VAL A 34 9.89 -2.83 -8.28
N PRO A 35 10.47 -2.98 -9.49
CA PRO A 35 10.38 -1.93 -10.51
C PRO A 35 8.91 -1.56 -10.78
N PRO A 36 8.57 -0.25 -10.89
CA PRO A 36 7.18 0.18 -11.08
C PRO A 36 6.48 -0.46 -12.29
N ALA A 37 7.24 -0.76 -13.35
CA ALA A 37 6.74 -1.44 -14.54
C ALA A 37 6.30 -2.89 -14.27
N GLU A 38 6.74 -3.51 -13.19
CA GLU A 38 6.40 -4.90 -12.83
C GLU A 38 5.28 -4.99 -11.78
N ILE A 39 4.91 -3.85 -11.19
CA ILE A 39 3.81 -3.76 -10.24
C ILE A 39 2.49 -3.98 -10.97
N GLU A 40 1.70 -4.90 -10.43
CA GLU A 40 0.32 -5.16 -10.89
C GLU A 40 -0.66 -4.23 -10.15
N THR A 41 -0.59 -4.19 -8.82
CA THR A 41 -1.50 -3.41 -7.98
C THR A 41 -0.81 -2.97 -6.70
N ILE A 42 -1.17 -1.78 -6.21
CA ILE A 42 -0.79 -1.29 -4.89
C ILE A 42 -2.05 -1.10 -4.06
N TYR A 43 -2.09 -1.70 -2.88
CA TYR A 43 -3.12 -1.48 -1.88
C TYR A 43 -2.56 -0.55 -0.80
N LEU A 44 -3.07 0.67 -0.74
CA LEU A 44 -2.65 1.67 0.23
C LEU A 44 -3.57 1.63 1.44
N PHE A 45 -3.01 1.46 2.63
CA PHE A 45 -3.75 1.59 3.88
C PHE A 45 -3.71 3.04 4.35
N ARG A 46 -4.76 3.47 5.05
CA ARG A 46 -4.79 4.80 5.66
C ARG A 46 -3.63 4.95 6.65
N PRO A 47 -2.85 6.04 6.58
CA PRO A 47 -1.76 6.21 7.51
C PRO A 47 -2.29 6.49 8.92
N ILE A 48 -1.70 5.85 9.92
CA ILE A 48 -2.00 6.05 11.33
C ILE A 48 -1.13 7.19 11.84
N LYS A 49 -1.72 8.16 12.55
CA LYS A 49 -1.00 9.28 13.18
C LYS A 49 -1.21 9.26 14.67
N ARG A 50 -0.13 9.09 15.43
CA ARG A 50 -0.18 9.01 16.89
C ARG A 50 1.14 9.47 17.49
N GLU A 51 1.08 10.16 18.63
CA GLU A 51 2.27 10.52 19.43
C GLU A 51 3.39 11.23 18.63
N GLY A 52 3.01 12.10 17.68
CA GLY A 52 3.97 12.83 16.86
C GLY A 52 4.69 12.00 15.79
N ARG A 53 4.16 10.82 15.47
CA ARG A 53 4.63 9.92 14.43
C ARG A 53 3.50 9.57 13.46
N GLU A 54 3.89 9.25 12.24
CA GLU A 54 3.03 8.78 11.16
C GLU A 54 3.52 7.40 10.71
N TRP A 55 2.60 6.46 10.53
CA TRP A 55 2.89 5.14 9.98
C TRP A 55 2.01 4.91 8.76
N GLY A 56 2.61 4.44 7.66
CA GLY A 56 1.86 4.03 6.48
C GLY A 56 2.23 2.61 6.07
N THR A 57 1.25 1.88 5.54
CA THR A 57 1.42 0.52 5.06
C THR A 57 0.87 0.42 3.64
N ALA A 58 1.64 -0.19 2.75
CA ALA A 58 1.22 -0.57 1.42
C ALA A 58 1.41 -2.09 1.25
N VAL A 59 0.50 -2.71 0.52
CA VAL A 59 0.72 -4.05 -0.03
C VAL A 59 0.89 -3.91 -1.53
N VAL A 60 1.97 -4.46 -2.07
CA VAL A 60 2.34 -4.33 -3.48
C VAL A 60 2.35 -5.71 -4.10
N THR A 61 1.64 -5.88 -5.20
CA THR A 61 1.68 -7.10 -5.99
C THR A 61 2.58 -6.90 -7.20
N ARG A 62 3.51 -7.84 -7.42
CA ARG A 62 4.39 -7.90 -8.59
C ARG A 62 3.93 -9.03 -9.49
N ARG A 63 3.85 -8.75 -10.79
CA ARG A 63 3.52 -9.75 -11.81
C ARG A 63 4.53 -10.89 -11.80
N ASN A 64 4.03 -12.12 -11.90
CA ASN A 64 4.85 -13.31 -12.16
C ASN A 64 4.30 -14.00 -13.43
N PRO A 65 5.17 -14.41 -14.38
CA PRO A 65 4.76 -15.06 -15.64
C PRO A 65 3.87 -16.30 -15.48
N GLU A 66 3.84 -16.92 -14.30
CA GLU A 66 3.06 -18.14 -14.03
C GLU A 66 1.61 -17.87 -13.57
N GLY A 67 1.07 -16.67 -13.80
CA GLY A 67 -0.30 -16.32 -13.38
C GLY A 67 -0.48 -16.17 -11.86
N ARG A 68 0.63 -16.07 -11.13
CA ARG A 68 0.68 -15.74 -9.70
C ARG A 68 1.19 -14.31 -9.51
N VAL A 69 1.08 -13.81 -8.31
CA VAL A 69 1.69 -12.54 -7.90
C VAL A 69 2.60 -12.77 -6.69
N ARG A 70 3.75 -12.11 -6.71
CA ARG A 70 4.55 -11.93 -5.49
C ARG A 70 3.97 -10.78 -4.71
N VAL A 71 3.77 -10.97 -3.43
CA VAL A 71 3.15 -9.98 -2.54
C VAL A 71 4.23 -9.43 -1.63
N TYR A 72 4.35 -8.10 -1.62
CA TYR A 72 5.27 -7.38 -0.75
C TYR A 72 4.46 -6.57 0.25
N THR A 73 4.85 -6.60 1.52
CA THR A 73 4.38 -5.65 2.52
C THR A 73 5.44 -4.56 2.67
N ALA A 74 5.04 -3.32 2.43
CA ALA A 74 5.89 -2.15 2.55
C ALA A 74 5.33 -1.24 3.67
N LYS A 75 6.16 -0.90 4.64
CA LYS A 75 5.76 -0.07 5.79
C LYS A 75 6.78 1.03 6.04
N TYR A 76 6.30 2.20 6.46
CA TYR A 76 7.14 3.26 6.98
C TYR A 76 6.69 3.74 8.36
N MET A 77 7.64 4.33 9.09
CA MET A 77 7.38 5.21 10.23
C MET A 77 8.13 6.50 10.00
N LEU A 78 7.44 7.64 10.12
CA LEU A 78 8.00 8.98 10.00
C LEU A 78 7.73 9.76 11.30
N VAL A 79 8.78 10.29 11.91
CA VAL A 79 8.63 11.21 13.04
C VAL A 79 8.24 12.59 12.51
N VAL A 80 7.03 13.07 12.85
CA VAL A 80 6.47 14.33 12.33
C VAL A 80 6.59 15.50 13.32
N ARG A 81 6.79 15.23 14.61
CA ARG A 81 6.92 16.25 15.67
C ARG A 81 8.01 15.88 16.68
N GLY A 82 8.62 16.89 17.31
CA GLY A 82 9.63 16.72 18.36
C GLY A 82 11.06 16.82 17.85
N LYS A 83 12.04 16.54 18.72
CA LYS A 83 13.47 16.68 18.43
C LYS A 83 13.96 15.75 17.32
N GLU A 84 13.29 14.62 17.14
CA GLU A 84 13.62 13.59 16.14
C GLU A 84 12.85 13.76 14.82
N ARG A 85 12.16 14.90 14.63
CA ARG A 85 11.37 15.17 13.42
C ARG A 85 12.20 14.94 12.16
N GLY A 86 11.62 14.23 11.20
CA GLY A 86 12.24 13.89 9.92
C GLY A 86 12.92 12.53 9.90
N GLN A 87 13.18 11.90 11.05
CA GLN A 87 13.64 10.51 11.11
C GLN A 87 12.61 9.59 10.46
N THR A 88 13.08 8.63 9.66
CA THR A 88 12.23 7.69 8.93
C THR A 88 12.79 6.29 9.07
N ARG A 89 11.90 5.32 9.24
CA ARG A 89 12.20 3.89 9.11
C ARG A 89 11.34 3.31 8.00
N LEU A 90 11.93 2.46 7.18
CA LEU A 90 11.30 1.82 6.03
C LEU A 90 11.54 0.31 6.14
N ALA A 91 10.59 -0.48 5.67
CA ALA A 91 10.77 -1.91 5.47
C ALA A 91 9.91 -2.37 4.29
N VAL A 92 10.49 -3.18 3.42
CA VAL A 92 9.83 -3.83 2.28
C VAL A 92 10.18 -5.30 2.37
N GLU A 93 9.17 -6.16 2.48
CA GLU A 93 9.34 -7.59 2.72
C GLU A 93 8.46 -8.37 1.73
N GLU A 94 9.04 -9.32 0.97
CA GLU A 94 8.26 -10.31 0.22
C GLU A 94 7.62 -11.27 1.22
N VAL A 95 6.28 -11.35 1.23
CA VAL A 95 5.52 -12.11 2.23
C VAL A 95 4.81 -13.32 1.66
N ALA A 96 4.55 -13.36 0.34
CA ALA A 96 3.85 -14.47 -0.28
C ALA A 96 4.08 -14.56 -1.81
N LEU A 97 3.83 -15.75 -2.34
CA LEU A 97 3.58 -16.02 -3.76
C LEU A 97 2.23 -16.72 -3.88
N THR A 98 1.25 -16.07 -4.50
CA THR A 98 -0.15 -16.52 -4.47
C THR A 98 -0.88 -16.17 -5.76
N PRO A 99 -1.97 -16.86 -6.12
CA PRO A 99 -2.87 -16.39 -7.17
C PRO A 99 -3.40 -14.98 -6.85
N ALA A 100 -3.62 -14.16 -7.88
CA ALA A 100 -4.03 -12.76 -7.73
C ALA A 100 -5.39 -12.62 -7.03
N GLU A 101 -6.33 -13.52 -7.33
CA GLU A 101 -7.68 -13.54 -6.75
C GLU A 101 -7.68 -13.78 -5.24
N VAL A 102 -6.62 -14.41 -4.71
CA VAL A 102 -6.46 -14.59 -3.26
C VAL A 102 -6.13 -13.27 -2.59
N VAL A 103 -5.30 -12.43 -3.23
CA VAL A 103 -4.95 -11.11 -2.68
C VAL A 103 -6.19 -10.23 -2.59
N GLU A 104 -7.00 -10.18 -3.64
CA GLU A 104 -8.25 -9.40 -3.65
C GLU A 104 -9.19 -9.82 -2.51
N ARG A 105 -9.38 -11.13 -2.33
CA ARG A 105 -10.22 -11.67 -1.24
C ARG A 105 -9.66 -11.32 0.14
N VAL A 106 -8.34 -11.37 0.33
CA VAL A 106 -7.71 -11.00 1.60
C VAL A 106 -7.86 -9.51 1.88
N MET A 107 -7.70 -8.65 0.87
CA MET A 107 -7.90 -7.20 1.03
C MET A 107 -9.34 -6.87 1.39
N GLN A 108 -10.30 -7.54 0.74
CA GLN A 108 -11.72 -7.42 1.07
C GLN A 108 -12.00 -7.87 2.51
N ALA A 109 -11.51 -9.05 2.91
CA ALA A 109 -11.72 -9.57 4.26
C ALA A 109 -11.01 -8.74 5.35
N THR A 110 -9.91 -8.07 5.03
CA THR A 110 -9.20 -7.16 5.94
C THR A 110 -10.04 -5.93 6.25
N ALA A 111 -10.75 -5.40 5.25
CA ALA A 111 -11.71 -4.32 5.45
C ALA A 111 -12.83 -4.74 6.42
N ASP A 112 -13.33 -5.97 6.30
CA ASP A 112 -14.46 -6.46 7.09
C ASP A 112 -14.13 -6.72 8.58
N ARG A 113 -12.85 -6.91 8.93
CA ARG A 113 -12.44 -7.49 10.23
C ARG A 113 -11.86 -6.50 11.25
N THR A 114 -11.39 -5.33 10.81
CA THR A 114 -10.51 -4.48 11.64
C THR A 114 -11.27 -3.51 12.54
N GLY A 115 -12.57 -3.27 12.32
CA GLY A 115 -13.30 -2.18 12.98
C GLY A 115 -12.78 -0.78 12.60
N ASP A 116 -11.80 -0.73 11.69
CA ASP A 116 -11.30 0.44 10.98
C ASP A 116 -12.17 0.57 9.73
N THR A 117 -12.88 1.68 9.60
CA THR A 117 -14.10 1.80 8.77
C THR A 117 -13.86 1.80 7.26
N GLU A 118 -12.61 1.74 6.79
CA GLU A 118 -12.30 1.93 5.36
C GLU A 118 -11.35 0.86 4.80
N PRO A 119 -11.74 0.20 3.68
CA PRO A 119 -10.88 -0.76 2.99
C PRO A 119 -9.59 -0.08 2.47
N PRO A 120 -8.48 -0.83 2.30
CA PRO A 120 -7.32 -0.30 1.61
C PRO A 120 -7.70 0.08 0.17
N VAL A 121 -7.15 1.19 -0.31
CA VAL A 121 -7.44 1.68 -1.66
C VAL A 121 -6.51 0.99 -2.65
N ALA A 122 -7.08 0.29 -3.61
CA ALA A 122 -6.34 -0.27 -4.74
C ALA A 122 -6.04 0.84 -5.76
N VAL A 123 -4.75 1.01 -6.09
CA VAL A 123 -4.26 1.95 -7.09
C VAL A 123 -3.23 1.30 -8.01
N GLY A 124 -3.12 1.82 -9.23
CA GLY A 124 -2.05 1.48 -10.15
C GLY A 124 -0.76 2.27 -9.86
N PRO A 125 0.40 1.84 -10.40
CA PRO A 125 1.67 2.53 -10.19
C PRO A 125 1.65 4.00 -10.65
N GLY A 126 0.96 4.33 -11.75
CA GLY A 126 0.84 5.73 -12.20
C GLY A 126 0.24 6.65 -11.13
N VAL A 127 -0.75 6.18 -10.36
CA VAL A 127 -1.37 6.97 -9.29
C VAL A 127 -0.42 7.20 -8.11
N TRP A 128 0.41 6.23 -7.75
CA TRP A 128 1.29 6.35 -6.58
C TRP A 128 2.63 7.04 -6.90
N TYR A 129 3.16 6.87 -8.10
CA TYR A 129 4.46 7.41 -8.50
C TYR A 129 4.37 8.76 -9.25
N GLU A 130 3.23 9.10 -9.85
CA GLU A 130 3.05 10.37 -10.59
C GLU A 130 2.25 11.42 -9.80
N GLY A 131 1.71 11.06 -8.63
CA GLY A 131 0.86 11.90 -7.76
C GLY A 131 1.58 12.62 -6.62
#